data_AF-A0A951MRQ0-F1
#
_entry.id   AF-A0A951MRQ0-F1
#
_cell.length_a   1.000
_cell.length_b   1.000
_cell.length_c   1.000
_cell.angle_alpha   90.00
_cell.angle_beta   90.00
_cell.angle_gamma   90.00
#
_symmetry.space_group_name_H-M   'P 1'
#
loop_
_entity.id
_entity.type
_entity.pdbx_description
1 polymer ?
#
loop_
_entity_poly.entity_id
_entity_poly.type
_entity_poly.pdbx_seq_one_letter_code
_entity_poly.pdbx_strand_id
1 'polypeptide(L)'
;MSNTMSSAFLRNFLGNSPDWYKLTIVGFLILNPILFLLVNPFLAGWVLVLEFIFTLAMALKCYPLQPGGLLAIEAVVIGMASAETVYQEALLNF
;
A
#
# COMPACT_ATOMS: atom_id res chain seq x y z
N MET A 1 5.23 -12.61 -28.20
CA MET A 1 5.42 -12.36 -26.75
C MET A 1 4.14 -12.81 -26.05
N SER A 2 4.17 -13.89 -25.28
CA SER A 2 3.00 -14.37 -24.54
C SER A 2 2.71 -13.38 -23.40
N ASN A 3 1.78 -12.46 -23.63
CA ASN A 3 1.30 -11.56 -22.59
C ASN A 3 0.49 -12.40 -21.59
N THR A 4 1.14 -12.86 -20.52
CA THR A 4 0.45 -13.47 -19.39
C THR A 4 -0.51 -12.42 -18.82
N MET A 5 -1.76 -12.77 -18.54
CA MET A 5 -2.77 -11.82 -18.03
C MET A 5 -2.26 -10.97 -16.85
N SER A 6 -1.41 -11.54 -16.00
CA SER A 6 -0.75 -10.86 -14.87
C SER A 6 0.13 -9.67 -15.28
N SER A 7 0.85 -9.75 -16.41
CA SER A 7 1.68 -8.63 -16.89
C SER A 7 0.85 -7.49 -17.47
N ALA A 8 -0.32 -7.80 -18.03
CA ALA A 8 -1.28 -6.80 -18.48
C ALA A 8 -1.90 -6.04 -17.30
N PHE A 9 -2.23 -6.72 -16.20
CA PHE A 9 -2.72 -6.06 -14.97
C PHE A 9 -1.65 -5.15 -14.36
N LEU A 10 -0.40 -5.61 -14.22
CA LEU A 10 0.71 -4.79 -13.73
C LEU A 10 0.96 -3.56 -14.61
N ARG A 11 0.84 -3.68 -15.94
CA ARG A 11 0.99 -2.53 -16.85
C ARG A 11 -0.10 -1.48 -16.66
N ASN A 12 -1.33 -1.88 -16.34
CA ASN A 12 -2.44 -0.96 -16.11
C ASN A 12 -2.50 -0.43 -14.67
N PHE A 13 -1.93 -1.15 -13.71
CA PHE A 13 -1.84 -0.74 -12.31
C PHE A 13 -1.05 0.57 -12.19
N LEU A 14 -1.58 1.58 -11.50
CA LEU A 14 -0.93 2.89 -11.28
C LEU A 14 -0.53 3.65 -12.56
N GLY A 15 -1.21 3.40 -13.68
CA GLY A 15 -1.06 4.15 -14.93
C GLY A 15 0.37 4.15 -15.46
N ASN A 16 0.88 5.32 -15.83
CA ASN A 16 2.17 5.48 -16.52
C ASN A 16 3.39 5.53 -15.57
N SER A 17 3.29 5.00 -14.35
CA SER A 17 4.39 4.92 -13.40
C SER A 17 5.43 3.85 -13.81
N PRO A 18 6.69 3.94 -13.36
CA PRO A 18 7.72 2.96 -13.69
C PRO A 18 7.41 1.56 -13.15
N ASP A 19 7.77 0.52 -13.90
CA ASP A 19 7.49 -0.87 -13.52
C ASP A 19 8.11 -1.27 -12.17
N TRP A 20 9.30 -0.77 -11.85
CA TRP A 20 9.95 -1.05 -10.56
C TRP A 20 9.11 -0.53 -9.39
N TYR A 21 8.48 0.64 -9.54
CA TYR A 21 7.65 1.24 -8.50
C TYR A 21 6.39 0.40 -8.27
N LYS A 22 5.74 -0.01 -9.36
CA LYS A 22 4.57 -0.90 -9.30
C LYS A 22 4.90 -2.23 -8.62
N LEU A 23 6.04 -2.83 -8.96
CA LEU A 23 6.53 -4.06 -8.34
C LEU A 23 6.82 -3.86 -6.84
N THR A 24 7.41 -2.73 -6.45
CA THR A 24 7.64 -2.40 -5.03
C THR A 24 6.32 -2.31 -4.26
N ILE A 25 5.30 -1.62 -4.79
CA ILE A 25 3.99 -1.51 -4.14
C ILE A 25 3.31 -2.88 -4.01
N VAL A 26 3.36 -3.71 -5.06
CA VAL A 26 2.84 -5.08 -4.98
C VAL A 26 3.61 -5.91 -3.94
N GLY A 27 4.91 -5.71 -3.82
CA GLY A 27 5.73 -6.32 -2.78
C GLY A 27 5.28 -5.91 -1.37
N PHE A 28 5.02 -4.63 -1.14
CA PHE A 28 4.52 -4.10 0.13
C PHE A 28 3.15 -4.71 0.52
N LEU A 29 2.22 -4.75 -0.43
CA LEU A 29 0.90 -5.39 -0.23
C LEU A 29 1.02 -6.89 0.10
N ILE A 30 2.04 -7.58 -0.40
CA ILE A 30 2.27 -8.99 -0.03
C ILE A 30 2.94 -9.08 1.35
N LEU A 31 3.85 -8.16 1.65
CA LEU A 31 4.64 -8.15 2.88
C LEU A 31 3.77 -7.86 4.11
N ASN A 32 2.84 -6.91 4.04
CA ASN A 32 2.05 -6.47 5.19
C ASN A 32 1.22 -7.59 5.84
N PRO A 33 0.42 -8.38 5.10
CA PRO A 33 -0.31 -9.52 5.68
C PRO A 33 0.62 -10.57 6.27
N ILE A 34 1.77 -10.83 5.65
CA ILE A 34 2.76 -11.79 6.14
C ILE A 34 3.32 -11.34 7.48
N LEU A 35 3.71 -10.07 7.60
CA LEU A 35 4.25 -9.52 8.85
C LEU A 35 3.20 -9.49 9.95
N PHE A 36 1.97 -9.09 9.61
CA PHE A 36 0.87 -8.99 10.57
C PHE A 36 0.47 -10.36 11.12
N LEU A 37 0.33 -11.38 10.25
CA LEU A 37 -0.16 -12.70 10.63
C LEU A 37 0.93 -13.62 11.20
N LEU A 38 2.18 -13.54 10.69
CA LEU A 38 3.23 -14.51 11.03
C LEU A 38 4.32 -13.97 11.96
N VAL A 39 4.51 -12.65 12.04
CA VAL A 39 5.64 -12.06 12.78
C VAL A 39 5.16 -11.36 14.03
N ASN A 40 4.58 -10.17 13.89
CA ASN A 40 4.10 -9.37 15.02
C ASN A 40 3.28 -8.17 14.53
N PRO A 41 2.04 -7.96 15.03
CA PRO A 41 1.21 -6.80 14.67
C PRO A 41 1.86 -5.44 14.91
N PHE A 42 2.64 -5.28 15.99
CA PHE A 42 3.32 -4.02 16.31
C PHE A 42 4.41 -3.70 15.29
N LEU A 43 5.21 -4.70 14.89
CA LEU A 43 6.23 -4.51 13.85
C LEU A 43 5.59 -4.26 12.48
N ALA A 44 4.51 -4.97 12.15
CA ALA A 44 3.76 -4.76 10.91
C ALA A 44 3.25 -3.31 10.80
N GLY A 45 2.72 -2.74 11.90
CA GLY A 45 2.30 -1.35 11.94
C GLY A 45 3.44 -0.36 11.64
N TRP A 46 4.63 -0.56 12.22
CA TRP A 46 5.79 0.28 11.94
C TRP A 46 6.29 0.15 10.50
N VAL A 47 6.28 -1.05 9.95
CA VAL A 47 6.63 -1.28 8.54
C VAL A 47 5.65 -0.57 7.62
N LEU A 48 4.34 -0.69 7.88
CA LEU A 48 3.31 0.02 7.11
C LEU A 48 3.53 1.54 7.12
N VAL A 49 3.90 2.13 8.27
CA VAL A 49 4.22 3.56 8.36
C VAL A 49 5.41 3.93 7.47
N LEU A 50 6.47 3.11 7.46
CA LEU A 50 7.63 3.33 6.60
C LEU A 50 7.27 3.21 5.11
N GLU A 51 6.45 2.24 4.74
CA GLU A 51 5.94 2.07 3.38
C GLU A 51 5.09 3.26 2.94
N PHE A 52 4.23 3.77 3.82
CA PHE A 52 3.44 4.97 3.55
C PHE A 52 4.33 6.20 3.32
N ILE A 53 5.33 6.44 4.17
CA ILE A 53 6.31 7.52 3.97
C ILE A 53 7.05 7.34 2.65
N PHE A 54 7.41 6.11 2.28
CA PHE A 54 8.00 5.84 0.96
C PHE A 54 7.06 6.26 -0.17
N THR A 55 5.76 5.97 -0.10
CA THR A 55 4.80 6.43 -1.13
C THR A 55 4.71 7.96 -1.21
N LEU A 56 4.76 8.67 -0.07
CA LEU A 56 4.83 10.13 -0.02
C LEU A 56 6.12 10.65 -0.67
N ALA A 57 7.26 10.04 -0.37
CA ALA A 57 8.55 10.42 -0.94
C ALA A 57 8.59 10.19 -2.46
N MET A 58 7.97 9.12 -2.95
CA MET A 58 7.87 8.86 -4.38
C MET A 58 6.89 9.81 -5.08
N ALA A 59 5.88 10.32 -4.39
CA ALA A 59 5.03 11.38 -4.92
C ALA A 59 5.80 12.70 -5.14
N LEU A 60 6.89 12.96 -4.40
CA LEU A 60 7.81 14.08 -4.71
C LEU A 60 8.51 13.91 -6.07
N LYS A 61 8.66 12.67 -6.55
CA LYS A 61 9.10 12.37 -7.92
C LYS A 61 7.95 12.35 -8.94
N CYS A 62 6.78 12.89 -8.57
CA CYS A 62 5.54 12.90 -9.35
C CYS A 62 4.98 11.50 -9.66
N TYR A 63 5.29 10.50 -8.84
CA TYR A 63 4.63 9.19 -8.94
C TYR A 63 3.27 9.25 -8.23
N PRO A 64 2.29 8.41 -8.64
CA PRO A 64 0.95 8.49 -8.07
C PRO A 64 0.98 8.20 -6.57
N LEU A 65 0.24 8.99 -5.78
CA LEU A 65 0.08 8.84 -4.32
C LEU A 65 -0.97 7.78 -3.94
N GLN A 66 -1.79 7.34 -4.89
CA GLN A 66 -2.82 6.29 -4.73
C GLN A 66 -2.33 5.00 -4.03
N PRO A 67 -1.07 4.55 -4.20
CA PRO A 67 -0.52 3.42 -3.45
C PRO A 67 -0.57 3.59 -1.94
N GLY A 68 -0.36 4.79 -1.40
CA GLY A 68 -0.48 5.04 0.03
C GLY A 68 -1.91 4.77 0.53
N GLY A 69 -2.91 5.16 -0.26
CA GLY A 69 -4.31 4.82 0.01
C GLY A 69 -4.60 3.32 -0.08
N LEU A 70 -3.98 2.61 -1.02
CA LEU A 70 -4.11 1.14 -1.12
C LEU A 70 -3.56 0.43 0.12
N LEU A 71 -2.40 0.86 0.63
CA LEU A 71 -1.82 0.34 1.88
C LEU A 71 -2.73 0.60 3.10
N ALA A 72 -3.35 1.79 3.16
CA ALA A 72 -4.30 2.12 4.23
C ALA A 72 -5.58 1.25 4.17
N ILE A 73 -6.10 0.99 2.97
CA ILE A 73 -7.26 0.09 2.80
C ILE A 73 -6.89 -1.33 3.21
N GLU A 74 -5.72 -1.83 2.79
CA GLU A 74 -5.22 -3.12 3.22
C GLU A 74 -5.16 -3.23 4.74
N ALA A 75 -4.61 -2.22 5.42
CA ALA A 75 -4.54 -2.18 6.87
C ALA A 75 -5.90 -2.35 7.55
N VAL A 76 -6.94 -1.74 6.99
CA VAL A 76 -8.31 -1.89 7.47
C VAL A 76 -8.84 -3.30 7.19
N VAL A 77 -8.62 -3.81 5.96
CA VAL A 77 -9.10 -5.14 5.54
C VAL A 77 -8.47 -6.26 6.36
N ILE A 78 -7.18 -6.18 6.68
CA ILE A 78 -6.49 -7.21 7.46
C ILE A 78 -6.70 -7.07 8.97
N GLY A 79 -7.37 -6.00 9.42
CA GLY A 79 -7.70 -5.78 10.82
C GLY A 79 -6.63 -5.07 11.65
N MET A 80 -5.67 -4.38 11.02
CA MET A 80 -4.74 -3.48 11.74
C MET A 80 -5.43 -2.22 12.27
N ALA A 81 -6.47 -1.76 11.60
CA ALA A 81 -7.31 -0.64 12.03
C ALA A 81 -8.78 -0.91 11.72
N SER A 82 -9.70 -0.35 12.50
CA SER A 82 -11.12 -0.42 12.17
C SER A 82 -11.52 0.75 11.28
N ALA A 83 -12.37 0.51 10.27
CA ALA A 83 -12.86 1.56 9.38
C ALA A 83 -13.55 2.68 10.16
N GLU A 84 -14.30 2.32 11.20
CA GLU A 84 -14.98 3.26 12.09
C GLU A 84 -13.99 4.17 12.80
N THR A 85 -12.92 3.61 13.39
CA THR A 85 -11.88 4.39 14.07
C THR A 85 -11.19 5.34 13.09
N VAL A 86 -10.84 4.87 11.89
CA VAL A 86 -10.20 5.71 10.86
C VAL A 86 -11.13 6.85 10.44
N TYR A 87 -12.42 6.58 10.28
CA TYR A 87 -13.42 7.59 9.92
C TYR A 87 -13.61 8.64 11.01
N GLN A 88 -13.74 8.21 12.27
CA GLN A 88 -13.85 9.12 13.42
C GLN A 88 -12.60 10.01 13.55
N GLU A 89 -11.41 9.43 13.42
CA GLU A 89 -10.15 10.20 13.43
C GLU A 89 -10.07 11.18 12.26
N ALA A 90 -10.55 10.82 11.07
CA ALA A 90 -10.59 11.74 9.94
C ALA A 90 -11.55 12.91 10.20
N LEU A 91 -12.76 12.64 10.72
CA LEU A 91 -13.73 13.70 11.06
C LEU A 91 -13.24 14.65 12.16
N LEU A 92 -12.43 14.15 13.09
CA LEU A 92 -11.89 14.98 14.19
C LEU A 92 -10.74 15.88 13.73
N ASN A 93 -10.00 15.50 12.69
CA ASN A 93 -8.75 16.16 12.29
C ASN A 93 -8.79 16.89 10.93
N PHE A 94 -9.83 16.70 10.11
CA PHE A 94 -10.01 17.34 8.80
C PHE A 94 -11.37 18.03 8.69
#